data_AF-G0MBU9-F1
#
_entry.id   AF-G0MBU9-F1
#
_cell.length_a   1.000
_cell.length_b   1.000
_cell.length_c   1.000
_cell.angle_alpha   90.00
_cell.angle_beta   90.00
_cell.angle_gamma   90.00
#
_symmetry.space_group_name_H-M   'P 1'
#
loop_
_entity.id
_entity.type
_entity.pdbx_description
1 polymer ?
#
loop_
_entity_poly.entity_id
_entity_poly.type
_entity_poly.pdbx_seq_one_letter_code
_entity_poly.pdbx_strand_id
1 'polypeptide(L)'
;MVKLLLLPDLARREILIDFDPIQIVELSLLSRRAQGLAHREAQSPIMRKTLTMSVSDCDRKREIVMFFQNCGYHFRIHKIGGRKMKGCYLNGFVTGRRDDNATDVNERPLISFDSYWDDAVKGLNEMVKYISILFNYPEVSSLWSGNNNLPLTQWVIEKMERKVKFYEINVRGINVTHAVMKTHLNSCESAYDRIYFAAKTTRNFQYNFDFNARELTIEFSNWITFNNIVQLSDQVESLSLRETYSTHQDLNNFLKYWLSIRTTIKMCHLVAYPKDLNVDELFQGIAKVPRENPESSIVIITVQGHFDIHREDGAKATIFAARRYYRSPAPFGMYIWPSESTQN
;
A
#
# COMPACT_ATOMS: atom_id res chain seq x y z
N MET A 1 27.69 2.85 -26.21
CA MET A 1 27.13 1.48 -26.11
C MET A 1 27.51 0.52 -27.26
N VAL A 2 27.64 0.92 -28.54
CA VAL A 2 27.99 -0.04 -29.63
C VAL A 2 29.29 -0.83 -29.39
N LYS A 3 30.31 -0.20 -28.81
CA LYS A 3 31.59 -0.87 -28.45
C LYS A 3 31.43 -1.96 -27.38
N LEU A 4 30.45 -1.82 -26.47
CA LEU A 4 30.17 -2.82 -25.43
C LEU A 4 29.81 -4.18 -26.06
N LEU A 5 29.05 -4.17 -27.15
CA LEU A 5 28.60 -5.39 -27.84
C LEU A 5 29.73 -6.15 -28.54
N LEU A 6 30.89 -5.51 -28.73
CA LEU A 6 32.07 -6.09 -29.37
C LEU A 6 33.05 -6.73 -28.38
N LEU A 7 32.87 -6.49 -27.08
CA LEU A 7 33.76 -7.03 -26.05
C LEU A 7 33.57 -8.54 -25.86
N PRO A 8 34.61 -9.27 -25.39
CA PRO A 8 34.46 -10.64 -24.91
C PRO A 8 33.40 -10.77 -23.81
N ASP A 9 32.81 -11.95 -23.61
CA ASP A 9 31.72 -12.15 -22.64
C ASP A 9 32.13 -11.79 -21.20
N LEU A 10 33.35 -12.12 -20.78
CA LEU A 10 33.84 -11.83 -19.42
C LEU A 10 33.92 -10.32 -19.17
N ALA A 11 34.59 -9.58 -20.05
CA ALA A 11 34.71 -8.12 -19.97
C ALA A 11 33.36 -7.42 -20.04
N ARG A 12 32.39 -7.96 -20.80
CA ARG A 12 31.02 -7.44 -20.79
C ARG A 12 30.35 -7.59 -19.44
N ARG A 13 30.45 -8.77 -18.81
CA ARG A 13 29.84 -9.02 -17.50
C ARG A 13 30.44 -8.14 -16.40
N GLU A 14 31.75 -7.98 -16.40
CA GLU A 14 32.44 -7.09 -15.46
C GLU A 14 31.98 -5.63 -15.58
N ILE A 15 31.60 -5.17 -16.77
CA ILE A 15 31.03 -3.83 -16.95
C ILE A 15 29.56 -3.79 -16.54
N LEU A 16 28.79 -4.82 -16.89
CA LEU A 16 27.34 -4.84 -16.70
C LEU A 16 26.94 -5.05 -15.23
N ILE A 17 27.81 -5.62 -14.39
CA ILE A 17 27.52 -5.77 -12.96
C ILE A 17 27.37 -4.42 -12.24
N ASP A 18 28.00 -3.38 -12.77
CA ASP A 18 27.94 -2.00 -12.26
C ASP A 18 26.77 -1.21 -12.87
N PHE A 19 25.98 -1.81 -13.77
CA PHE A 19 24.85 -1.12 -14.38
C PHE A 19 23.70 -1.03 -13.40
N ASP A 20 23.16 0.18 -13.26
CA ASP A 20 21.94 0.40 -12.51
C ASP A 20 20.68 0.00 -13.33
N PRO A 21 19.49 -0.12 -12.69
CA PRO A 21 18.27 -0.46 -13.37
C PRO A 21 17.88 0.44 -14.57
N ILE A 22 18.20 1.74 -14.55
CA ILE A 22 17.94 2.64 -15.68
C ILE A 22 18.87 2.31 -16.85
N GLN A 23 20.16 2.10 -16.57
CA GLN A 23 21.14 1.72 -17.60
C GLN A 23 20.82 0.37 -18.24
N ILE A 24 20.32 -0.59 -17.45
CA ILE A 24 19.84 -1.88 -17.96
C ILE A 24 18.63 -1.68 -18.87
N VAL A 25 17.65 -0.84 -18.50
CA VAL A 25 16.51 -0.51 -19.36
C VAL A 25 16.97 0.21 -20.63
N GLU A 26 17.83 1.22 -20.53
CA GLU A 26 18.35 1.94 -21.69
C GLU A 26 19.08 1.00 -22.66
N LEU A 27 19.98 0.15 -22.14
CA LEU A 27 20.70 -0.86 -22.93
C LEU A 27 19.72 -1.78 -23.67
N SER A 28 18.65 -2.20 -22.99
CA SER A 28 17.66 -3.12 -23.55
C SER A 28 16.86 -2.53 -24.71
N LEU A 29 16.76 -1.21 -24.80
CA LEU A 29 16.04 -0.50 -25.87
C LEU A 29 16.87 -0.25 -27.14
N LEU A 30 18.20 -0.49 -27.11
CA LEU A 30 19.08 -0.13 -28.24
C LEU A 30 19.03 -1.07 -29.44
N SER A 31 18.95 -2.39 -29.22
CA SER A 31 18.93 -3.40 -30.28
C SER A 31 18.53 -4.76 -29.72
N ARG A 32 18.12 -5.71 -30.58
CA ARG A 32 17.80 -7.09 -30.13
C ARG A 32 18.97 -7.77 -29.41
N ARG A 33 20.21 -7.53 -29.86
CA ARG A 33 21.41 -8.08 -29.22
C ARG A 33 21.64 -7.47 -27.84
N ALA A 34 21.45 -6.17 -27.70
CA ALA A 34 21.58 -5.46 -26.43
C ALA A 34 20.45 -5.85 -25.46
N GLN A 35 19.22 -6.03 -25.96
CA GLN A 35 18.08 -6.57 -25.21
C GLN A 35 18.38 -7.94 -24.61
N GLY A 36 18.95 -8.86 -25.40
CA GLY A 36 19.34 -10.18 -24.89
C GLY A 36 20.44 -10.13 -23.82
N LEU A 37 21.33 -9.13 -23.86
CA LEU A 37 22.33 -8.91 -22.81
C LEU A 37 21.69 -8.34 -21.55
N ALA A 38 20.95 -7.24 -21.68
CA ALA A 38 20.24 -6.61 -20.58
C ALA A 38 19.31 -7.60 -19.85
N HIS A 39 18.61 -8.46 -20.59
CA HIS A 39 17.73 -9.48 -20.00
C HIS A 39 18.49 -10.49 -19.13
N ARG A 40 19.70 -10.90 -19.52
CA ARG A 40 20.53 -11.81 -18.71
C ARG A 40 20.97 -11.14 -17.41
N GLU A 41 21.38 -9.88 -17.48
CA GLU A 41 21.89 -9.14 -16.32
C GLU A 41 20.77 -8.70 -15.37
N ALA A 42 19.63 -8.26 -15.92
CA ALA A 42 18.40 -7.97 -15.18
C ALA A 42 17.92 -9.18 -14.37
N GLN A 43 18.23 -10.38 -14.84
CA GLN A 43 17.90 -11.65 -14.18
C GLN A 43 19.01 -12.21 -13.29
N SER A 44 20.10 -11.47 -13.10
CA SER A 44 21.16 -11.87 -12.18
C SER A 44 20.61 -12.02 -10.74
N PRO A 45 21.20 -12.90 -9.91
CA PRO A 45 20.77 -13.07 -8.52
C PRO A 45 20.84 -11.78 -7.69
N ILE A 46 21.75 -10.87 -8.02
CA ILE A 46 21.92 -9.58 -7.35
C ILE A 46 20.72 -8.68 -7.62
N MET A 47 20.34 -8.52 -8.90
CA MET A 47 19.18 -7.71 -9.29
C MET A 47 17.86 -8.29 -8.76
N ARG A 48 17.67 -9.61 -8.83
CA ARG A 48 16.41 -10.26 -8.44
C ARG A 48 16.05 -10.16 -6.95
N LYS A 49 17.04 -10.08 -6.05
CA LYS A 49 16.78 -10.15 -4.60
C LYS A 49 16.37 -8.83 -3.98
N THR A 50 16.67 -7.70 -4.63
CA THR A 50 16.54 -6.37 -4.02
C THR A 50 15.58 -5.45 -4.73
N LEU A 51 15.05 -5.86 -5.89
CA LEU A 51 14.28 -5.01 -6.77
C LEU A 51 12.77 -5.06 -6.44
N THR A 52 12.21 -3.97 -5.94
CA THR A 52 10.75 -3.82 -5.75
C THR A 52 10.18 -2.79 -6.71
N MET A 53 9.00 -3.07 -7.26
CA MET A 53 8.31 -2.16 -8.19
C MET A 53 7.13 -1.48 -7.51
N SER A 54 7.11 -0.15 -7.55
CA SER A 54 5.95 0.67 -7.26
C SER A 54 5.42 1.29 -8.54
N VAL A 55 4.11 1.24 -8.75
CA VAL A 55 3.46 1.90 -9.88
C VAL A 55 2.53 2.95 -9.32
N SER A 56 2.74 4.21 -9.67
CA SER A 56 1.89 5.32 -9.28
C SER A 56 1.28 5.97 -10.49
N ASP A 57 -0.04 6.11 -10.48
CA ASP A 57 -0.75 6.99 -11.39
C ASP A 57 -1.72 7.81 -10.56
N CYS A 58 -1.38 9.08 -10.37
CA CYS A 58 -2.21 10.11 -9.79
C CYS A 58 -2.15 11.38 -10.65
N ASP A 59 -3.06 12.33 -10.43
CA ASP A 59 -3.21 13.53 -11.28
C ASP A 59 -1.92 14.35 -11.46
N ARG A 60 -0.92 14.17 -10.58
CA ARG A 60 0.37 14.87 -10.61
C ARG A 60 1.57 13.98 -10.93
N LYS A 61 1.46 12.65 -10.85
CA LYS A 61 2.60 11.73 -11.01
C LYS A 61 2.15 10.42 -11.66
N ARG A 62 2.77 10.11 -12.80
CA ARG A 62 2.68 8.84 -13.52
C ARG A 62 4.06 8.25 -13.55
N GLU A 63 4.34 7.27 -12.70
CA GLU A 63 5.69 6.75 -12.56
C GLU A 63 5.74 5.27 -12.18
N ILE A 64 6.81 4.63 -12.62
CA ILE A 64 7.26 3.35 -12.10
C ILE A 64 8.48 3.65 -11.25
N VAL A 65 8.51 3.17 -10.02
CA VAL A 65 9.67 3.30 -9.14
C VAL A 65 10.20 1.91 -8.87
N MET A 66 11.46 1.66 -9.24
CA MET A 66 12.17 0.45 -8.86
C MET A 66 13.09 0.77 -7.70
N PHE A 67 13.10 -0.02 -6.62
CA PHE A 67 14.07 0.19 -5.54
C PHE A 67 15.20 -0.82 -5.67
N PHE A 68 16.47 -0.38 -5.70
CA PHE A 68 17.65 -1.25 -5.76
C PHE A 68 18.78 -0.63 -4.95
N GLN A 69 19.42 -1.41 -4.06
CA GLN A 69 20.53 -0.95 -3.22
C GLN A 69 20.27 0.39 -2.50
N ASN A 70 19.09 0.54 -1.87
CA ASN A 70 18.65 1.78 -1.17
C ASN A 70 18.42 3.01 -2.06
N CYS A 71 18.48 2.85 -3.39
CA CYS A 71 18.14 3.87 -4.36
C CYS A 71 16.76 3.59 -4.97
N GLY A 72 15.99 4.64 -5.25
CA GLY A 72 14.78 4.61 -6.06
C GLY A 72 15.09 5.02 -7.50
N TYR A 73 14.71 4.21 -8.47
CA TYR A 73 14.88 4.42 -9.91
C TYR A 73 13.52 4.70 -10.50
N HIS A 74 13.28 5.95 -10.86
CA HIS A 74 11.99 6.45 -11.27
C HIS A 74 11.91 6.49 -12.79
N PHE A 75 10.81 6.03 -13.35
CA PHE A 75 10.44 6.11 -14.76
C PHE A 75 9.16 6.92 -14.84
N ARG A 76 9.28 8.23 -15.01
CA ARG A 76 8.16 9.17 -14.88
C ARG A 76 7.69 9.66 -16.25
N ILE A 77 6.39 9.59 -16.49
CA ILE A 77 5.75 10.12 -17.69
C ILE A 77 5.31 11.56 -17.46
N HIS A 78 5.85 12.47 -18.27
CA HIS A 78 5.52 13.89 -18.27
C HIS A 78 4.65 14.23 -19.47
N LYS A 79 3.59 15.02 -19.27
CA LYS A 79 2.81 15.60 -20.38
C LYS A 79 3.60 16.74 -21.03
N ILE A 80 3.66 16.75 -22.35
CA ILE A 80 4.24 17.87 -23.11
C ILE A 80 3.16 18.94 -23.26
N GLY A 81 3.30 20.04 -22.52
CA GLY A 81 2.41 21.20 -22.60
C GLY A 81 2.92 22.23 -23.59
N GLY A 82 2.72 22.03 -24.89
CA GLY A 82 3.08 22.99 -25.93
C GLY A 82 2.10 23.01 -27.10
N ARG A 83 1.87 24.18 -27.71
CA ARG A 83 0.85 24.41 -28.76
C ARG A 83 1.00 23.57 -30.04
N LYS A 84 2.10 22.82 -30.23
CA LYS A 84 2.40 22.07 -31.46
C LYS A 84 2.72 20.58 -31.29
N MET A 85 2.93 20.08 -30.07
CA MET A 85 3.16 18.66 -29.82
C MET A 85 2.23 18.20 -28.69
N LYS A 86 1.28 17.34 -29.03
CA LYS A 86 0.53 16.55 -28.05
C LYS A 86 1.34 15.28 -27.82
N GLY A 87 1.55 14.87 -26.57
CA GLY A 87 2.21 13.62 -26.26
C GLY A 87 2.85 13.66 -24.87
N CYS A 88 3.49 12.56 -24.52
CA CYS A 88 4.16 12.40 -23.23
C CYS A 88 5.56 11.83 -23.42
N TYR A 89 6.51 12.25 -22.59
CA TYR A 89 7.84 11.65 -22.55
C TYR A 89 8.08 10.91 -21.23
N LEU A 90 8.76 9.78 -21.30
CA LEU A 90 9.24 9.07 -20.12
C LEU A 90 10.63 9.58 -19.75
N ASN A 91 10.89 9.86 -18.49
CA ASN A 91 12.20 10.20 -17.96
C ASN A 91 12.62 9.17 -16.90
N GLY A 92 13.80 8.58 -17.07
CA GLY A 92 14.48 7.80 -16.03
C GLY A 92 15.28 8.73 -15.11
N PHE A 93 15.19 8.58 -13.79
CA PHE A 93 16.12 9.23 -12.85
C PHE A 93 16.28 8.47 -11.53
N VAL A 94 17.38 8.71 -10.83
CA VAL A 94 17.71 8.02 -9.57
C VAL A 94 17.57 8.98 -8.39
N THR A 95 16.94 8.52 -7.31
CA THR A 95 16.96 9.15 -5.99
C THR A 95 17.69 8.23 -5.03
N GLY A 96 18.80 8.66 -4.44
CA GLY A 96 19.49 7.90 -3.40
C GLY A 96 19.15 8.40 -1.99
N ARG A 97 19.18 7.51 -1.00
CA ARG A 97 19.59 7.92 0.36
C ARG A 97 21.11 8.04 0.33
N ARG A 98 21.65 9.27 0.37
CA ARG A 98 23.01 9.43 0.87
C ARG A 98 22.96 9.13 2.37
N ASP A 99 23.84 8.25 2.83
CA ASP A 99 24.07 8.05 4.24
C ASP A 99 24.28 9.42 4.91
N ASP A 100 23.64 9.56 6.08
CA ASP A 100 23.75 10.67 7.04
C ASP A 100 22.83 11.89 6.78
N ASN A 101 21.59 11.76 7.24
CA ASN A 101 20.76 12.83 7.84
C ASN A 101 20.39 14.10 7.04
N ALA A 102 20.52 14.13 5.71
CA ALA A 102 19.97 15.24 4.92
C ALA A 102 19.03 14.75 3.81
N THR A 103 17.73 15.03 3.97
CA THR A 103 16.67 14.91 2.95
C THR A 103 16.79 16.00 1.89
N ASP A 104 17.95 16.13 1.24
CA ASP A 104 18.10 16.99 0.07
C ASP A 104 18.18 16.13 -1.19
N VAL A 105 16.99 15.73 -1.65
CA VAL A 105 16.76 15.03 -2.91
C VAL A 105 16.98 16.02 -4.04
N ASN A 106 18.24 16.25 -4.42
CA ASN A 106 18.52 16.93 -5.68
C ASN A 106 18.06 16.01 -6.83
N GLU A 107 16.88 16.31 -7.38
CA GLU A 107 16.25 15.68 -8.57
C GLU A 107 17.05 15.95 -9.87
N ARG A 108 18.37 15.80 -9.87
CA ARG A 108 19.15 15.88 -11.10
C ARG A 108 19.21 14.47 -11.71
N PRO A 109 18.61 14.23 -12.89
CA PRO A 109 18.73 12.95 -13.55
C PRO A 109 20.20 12.68 -13.85
N LEU A 110 20.76 11.62 -13.25
CA LEU A 110 22.11 11.15 -13.57
C LEU A 110 22.18 10.63 -15.01
N ILE A 111 21.08 10.02 -15.48
CA ILE A 111 20.91 9.44 -16.82
C ILE A 111 19.43 9.56 -17.18
N SER A 112 19.11 10.14 -18.34
CA SER A 112 17.74 10.21 -18.87
C SER A 112 17.69 9.67 -20.28
N PHE A 113 16.70 8.83 -20.58
CA PHE A 113 16.28 8.53 -21.95
C PHE A 113 14.86 9.04 -22.16
N ASP A 114 14.54 9.46 -23.39
CA ASP A 114 13.22 9.95 -23.75
C ASP A 114 12.51 8.95 -24.68
N SER A 115 11.28 8.59 -24.33
CA SER A 115 10.37 7.85 -25.22
C SER A 115 9.07 8.62 -25.39
N TYR A 116 8.56 8.75 -26.61
CA TYR A 116 7.35 9.52 -26.90
C TYR A 116 6.10 8.63 -26.99
N TRP A 117 5.00 9.09 -26.39
CA TRP A 117 3.71 8.42 -26.38
C TRP A 117 2.55 9.38 -26.63
N ASP A 118 1.60 9.01 -27.49
CA ASP A 118 0.39 9.80 -27.71
C ASP A 118 -0.57 9.79 -26.51
N ASP A 119 -0.56 8.69 -25.74
CA ASP A 119 -1.35 8.52 -24.52
C ASP A 119 -0.46 8.04 -23.37
N ALA A 120 -0.48 8.78 -22.26
CA ALA A 120 0.38 8.48 -21.11
C ALA A 120 -0.02 7.21 -20.36
N VAL A 121 -1.30 6.82 -20.32
CA VAL A 121 -1.72 5.59 -19.64
C VAL A 121 -1.24 4.39 -20.45
N LYS A 122 -1.40 4.43 -21.77
CA LYS A 122 -0.85 3.45 -22.69
C LYS A 122 0.67 3.37 -22.57
N GLY A 123 1.36 4.49 -22.55
CA GLY A 123 2.82 4.51 -22.38
C GLY A 123 3.26 3.90 -21.04
N LEU A 124 2.56 4.21 -19.95
CA LEU A 124 2.84 3.62 -18.64
C LEU A 124 2.60 2.11 -18.66
N ASN A 125 1.48 1.65 -19.22
CA ASN A 125 1.15 0.23 -19.34
C ASN A 125 2.23 -0.53 -20.11
N GLU A 126 2.67 -0.02 -21.26
CA GLU A 126 3.72 -0.66 -22.06
C GLU A 126 5.06 -0.68 -21.32
N MET A 127 5.38 0.37 -20.56
CA MET A 127 6.59 0.38 -19.73
C MET A 127 6.52 -0.59 -18.56
N VAL A 128 5.38 -0.69 -17.86
CA VAL A 128 5.20 -1.68 -16.79
C VAL A 128 5.34 -3.09 -17.36
N LYS A 129 4.74 -3.38 -18.53
CA LYS A 129 4.93 -4.66 -19.23
C LYS A 129 6.40 -4.93 -19.51
N TYR A 130 7.05 -3.96 -20.13
CA TYR A 130 8.43 -4.09 -20.57
C TYR A 130 9.38 -4.36 -19.40
N ILE A 131 9.30 -3.52 -18.36
CA ILE A 131 10.11 -3.65 -17.14
C ILE A 131 9.81 -4.97 -16.42
N SER A 132 8.53 -5.36 -16.31
CA SER A 132 8.14 -6.62 -15.69
C SER A 132 8.75 -7.83 -16.39
N ILE A 133 8.76 -7.84 -17.73
CA ILE A 133 9.38 -8.90 -18.53
C ILE A 133 10.90 -8.85 -18.43
N LEU A 134 11.49 -7.65 -18.52
CA LEU A 134 12.94 -7.46 -18.55
C LEU A 134 13.59 -7.99 -17.26
N PHE A 135 13.05 -7.60 -16.11
CA PHE A 135 13.56 -8.00 -14.79
C PHE A 135 12.90 -9.28 -14.25
N ASN A 136 11.96 -9.87 -14.98
CA ASN A 136 11.19 -11.04 -14.56
C ASN A 136 10.55 -10.83 -13.18
N TYR A 137 9.80 -9.74 -13.02
CA TYR A 137 9.17 -9.39 -11.76
C TYR A 137 8.08 -10.40 -11.38
N PRO A 138 8.20 -11.07 -10.23
CA PRO A 138 7.17 -11.98 -9.77
C PRO A 138 5.96 -11.24 -9.18
N GLU A 139 6.15 -10.02 -8.66
CA GLU A 139 5.13 -9.25 -7.96
C GLU A 139 5.32 -7.72 -8.08
N VAL A 140 4.23 -6.95 -7.94
CA VAL A 140 4.27 -5.49 -7.73
C VAL A 140 4.22 -5.22 -6.24
N SER A 141 5.30 -4.67 -5.68
CA SER A 141 5.36 -4.43 -4.24
C SER A 141 4.40 -3.35 -3.81
N SER A 142 4.14 -2.35 -4.66
CA SER A 142 3.15 -1.31 -4.36
C SER A 142 2.41 -0.78 -5.59
N LEU A 143 1.08 -0.69 -5.52
CA LEU A 143 0.25 -0.07 -6.54
C LEU A 143 -0.47 1.13 -5.95
N TRP A 144 -0.33 2.31 -6.57
CA TRP A 144 -0.97 3.55 -6.12
C TRP A 144 -1.94 4.04 -7.20
N SER A 145 -3.23 4.07 -6.85
CA SER A 145 -4.31 4.42 -7.77
C SER A 145 -5.02 5.70 -7.34
N GLY A 146 -5.04 6.68 -8.25
CA GLY A 146 -5.79 7.94 -8.10
C GLY A 146 -7.07 8.00 -8.94
N ASN A 147 -7.68 9.18 -8.97
CA ASN A 147 -9.03 9.45 -9.50
C ASN A 147 -9.29 8.98 -10.94
N ASN A 148 -8.29 8.99 -11.82
CA ASN A 148 -8.46 8.79 -13.27
C ASN A 148 -7.89 7.46 -13.78
N ASN A 149 -7.41 6.59 -12.89
CA ASN A 149 -6.38 5.61 -13.23
C ASN A 149 -6.77 4.16 -12.97
N LEU A 150 -8.08 3.93 -12.95
CA LEU A 150 -8.68 2.61 -12.92
C LEU A 150 -8.18 1.69 -14.06
N PRO A 151 -7.98 2.16 -15.31
CA PRO A 151 -7.51 1.27 -16.39
C PRO A 151 -6.11 0.68 -16.16
N LEU A 152 -5.14 1.46 -15.68
CA LEU A 152 -3.81 0.96 -15.33
C LEU A 152 -3.90 -0.03 -14.17
N THR A 153 -4.68 0.32 -13.16
CA THR A 153 -4.87 -0.52 -11.98
C THR A 153 -5.45 -1.88 -12.37
N GLN A 154 -6.53 -1.89 -13.14
CA GLN A 154 -7.15 -3.09 -13.68
C GLN A 154 -6.15 -3.89 -14.51
N TRP A 155 -5.40 -3.22 -15.39
CA TRP A 155 -4.39 -3.89 -16.21
C TRP A 155 -3.30 -4.57 -15.35
N VAL A 156 -2.76 -3.87 -14.35
CA VAL A 156 -1.77 -4.45 -13.41
C VAL A 156 -2.37 -5.65 -12.68
N ILE A 157 -3.60 -5.54 -12.20
CA ILE A 157 -4.29 -6.61 -11.47
C ILE A 157 -4.53 -7.84 -12.36
N GLU A 158 -5.10 -7.66 -13.54
CA GLU A 158 -5.39 -8.72 -14.50
C GLU A 158 -4.14 -9.49 -14.93
N LYS A 159 -2.98 -8.83 -14.97
CA LYS A 159 -1.72 -9.43 -15.42
C LYS A 159 -0.84 -9.96 -14.30
N MET A 160 -1.05 -9.49 -13.07
CA MET A 160 -0.21 -9.87 -11.93
C MET A 160 -0.87 -10.91 -11.02
N GLU A 161 -2.03 -11.49 -11.37
CA GLU A 161 -2.62 -12.70 -10.75
C GLU A 161 -2.44 -12.77 -9.21
N ARG A 162 -2.89 -11.72 -8.48
CA ARG A 162 -2.81 -11.59 -7.01
C ARG A 162 -1.41 -11.40 -6.40
N LYS A 163 -0.53 -10.71 -7.10
CA LYS A 163 0.84 -10.42 -6.64
C LYS A 163 1.05 -8.93 -6.34
N VAL A 164 0.08 -8.27 -5.70
CA VAL A 164 0.26 -6.91 -5.19
C VAL A 164 0.43 -6.97 -3.68
N LYS A 165 1.58 -6.58 -3.17
CA LYS A 165 1.82 -6.59 -1.72
C LYS A 165 1.05 -5.45 -1.05
N PHE A 166 1.30 -4.22 -1.49
CA PHE A 166 0.61 -3.03 -0.98
C PHE A 166 -0.23 -2.35 -2.05
N TYR A 167 -1.52 -2.16 -1.79
CA TYR A 167 -2.39 -1.41 -2.69
C TYR A 167 -2.92 -0.15 -2.00
N GLU A 168 -2.53 1.01 -2.51
CA GLU A 168 -2.99 2.32 -2.08
C GLU A 168 -3.99 2.90 -3.10
N ILE A 169 -5.18 3.25 -2.63
CA ILE A 169 -6.20 3.96 -3.39
C ILE A 169 -6.39 5.31 -2.74
N ASN A 170 -6.01 6.37 -3.45
CA ASN A 170 -6.05 7.74 -2.95
C ASN A 170 -6.81 8.63 -3.92
N VAL A 171 -8.11 8.76 -3.67
CA VAL A 171 -9.05 9.56 -4.46
C VAL A 171 -9.56 10.75 -3.66
N ARG A 172 -8.69 11.29 -2.79
CA ARG A 172 -8.97 12.46 -1.95
C ARG A 172 -9.32 13.67 -2.81
N GLY A 173 -10.36 14.39 -2.41
CA GLY A 173 -10.73 15.69 -3.00
C GLY A 173 -11.79 15.65 -4.10
N ILE A 174 -12.29 14.47 -4.47
CA ILE A 174 -13.39 14.33 -5.44
C ILE A 174 -14.51 13.50 -4.79
N ASN A 175 -15.77 13.87 -5.06
CA ASN A 175 -16.89 13.00 -4.75
C ASN A 175 -16.89 11.85 -5.76
N VAL A 176 -16.38 10.70 -5.33
CA VAL A 176 -16.33 9.50 -6.17
C VAL A 176 -17.72 8.88 -6.21
N THR A 177 -18.16 8.45 -7.41
CA THR A 177 -19.45 7.76 -7.54
C THR A 177 -19.37 6.38 -6.87
N HIS A 178 -20.50 5.86 -6.41
CA HIS A 178 -20.56 4.51 -5.82
C HIS A 178 -20.01 3.44 -6.77
N ALA A 179 -20.22 3.59 -8.07
CA ALA A 179 -19.72 2.65 -9.08
C ALA A 179 -18.18 2.62 -9.10
N VAL A 180 -17.53 3.78 -9.20
CA VAL A 180 -16.07 3.88 -9.21
C VAL A 180 -15.48 3.35 -7.89
N MET A 181 -16.12 3.67 -6.77
CA MET A 181 -15.73 3.17 -5.45
C MET A 181 -15.76 1.64 -5.36
N LYS A 182 -16.85 1.02 -5.85
CA LYS A 182 -16.96 -0.45 -5.91
C LYS A 182 -15.88 -1.05 -6.78
N THR A 183 -15.56 -0.43 -7.93
CA THR A 183 -14.52 -0.99 -8.80
C THR A 183 -13.14 -0.95 -8.15
N HIS A 184 -12.81 0.11 -7.42
CA HIS A 184 -11.56 0.16 -6.65
C HIS A 184 -11.53 -0.88 -5.53
N LEU A 185 -12.63 -1.06 -4.78
CA LEU A 185 -12.69 -2.06 -3.70
C LEU A 185 -12.63 -3.50 -4.24
N ASN A 186 -13.28 -3.79 -5.37
CA ASN A 186 -13.18 -5.09 -6.04
C ASN A 186 -11.75 -5.39 -6.51
N SER A 187 -11.01 -4.35 -6.88
CA SER A 187 -9.60 -4.46 -7.25
C SER A 187 -8.70 -4.89 -6.08
N CYS A 188 -9.16 -4.76 -4.83
CA CYS A 188 -8.39 -5.12 -3.64
C CYS A 188 -8.22 -6.64 -3.45
N GLU A 189 -8.99 -7.49 -4.14
CA GLU A 189 -8.84 -8.95 -4.07
C GLU A 189 -7.42 -9.44 -4.46
N SER A 190 -6.72 -8.63 -5.27
CA SER A 190 -5.36 -8.89 -5.72
C SER A 190 -4.27 -8.44 -4.75
N ALA A 191 -4.63 -7.75 -3.67
CA ALA A 191 -3.72 -7.37 -2.61
C ALA A 191 -3.75 -8.41 -1.49
N TYR A 192 -2.58 -8.75 -0.93
CA TYR A 192 -2.50 -9.77 0.14
C TYR A 192 -1.94 -9.24 1.47
N ASP A 193 -1.09 -8.21 1.45
CA ASP A 193 -0.46 -7.70 2.67
C ASP A 193 -1.20 -6.47 3.18
N ARG A 194 -1.16 -5.35 2.44
CA ARG A 194 -1.69 -4.07 2.91
C ARG A 194 -2.62 -3.42 1.90
N ILE A 195 -3.75 -2.91 2.38
CA ILE A 195 -4.66 -2.07 1.60
C ILE A 195 -4.84 -0.74 2.33
N TYR A 196 -4.62 0.35 1.61
CA TYR A 196 -4.96 1.69 2.07
C TYR A 196 -6.00 2.28 1.13
N PHE A 197 -7.13 2.73 1.69
CA PHE A 197 -8.25 3.24 0.94
C PHE A 197 -8.67 4.61 1.47
N ALA A 198 -8.51 5.66 0.65
CA ALA A 198 -8.90 7.01 0.99
C ALA A 198 -9.84 7.58 -0.08
N ALA A 199 -11.15 7.43 0.15
CA ALA A 199 -12.20 7.97 -0.73
C ALA A 199 -13.36 8.54 0.07
N LYS A 200 -13.81 9.75 -0.29
CA LYS A 200 -15.05 10.31 0.24
C LYS A 200 -16.25 9.73 -0.52
N THR A 201 -17.24 9.26 0.23
CA THR A 201 -18.51 8.75 -0.29
C THR A 201 -19.68 9.18 0.59
N THR A 202 -20.90 8.88 0.15
CA THR A 202 -22.11 9.14 0.93
C THR A 202 -22.35 8.04 1.97
N ARG A 203 -23.10 8.36 3.03
CA ARG A 203 -23.45 7.39 4.09
C ARG A 203 -24.27 6.20 3.61
N ASN A 204 -24.95 6.34 2.47
CA ASN A 204 -25.77 5.27 1.88
C ASN A 204 -24.94 4.30 1.03
N PHE A 205 -23.62 4.53 0.91
CA PHE A 205 -22.75 3.58 0.24
C PHE A 205 -22.68 2.27 1.03
N GLN A 206 -22.89 1.17 0.33
CA GLN A 206 -22.80 -0.17 0.87
C GLN A 206 -21.86 -0.99 0.02
N TYR A 207 -21.01 -1.76 0.70
CA TYR A 207 -20.09 -2.69 0.08
C TYR A 207 -20.00 -3.96 0.91
N ASN A 208 -19.97 -5.09 0.20
CA ASN A 208 -19.72 -6.39 0.77
C ASN A 208 -18.24 -6.69 0.54
N PHE A 209 -17.46 -6.75 1.63
CA PHE A 209 -16.03 -7.01 1.52
C PHE A 209 -15.79 -8.47 1.11
N ASP A 210 -15.06 -8.67 0.03
CA ASP A 210 -14.73 -10.00 -0.49
C ASP A 210 -13.24 -10.08 -0.85
N PHE A 211 -12.39 -9.78 0.14
CA PHE A 211 -10.95 -9.90 0.02
C PHE A 211 -10.33 -10.27 1.35
N ASN A 212 -9.07 -10.69 1.32
CA ASN A 212 -8.27 -10.98 2.50
C ASN A 212 -7.01 -10.13 2.46
N ALA A 213 -6.66 -9.50 3.58
CA ALA A 213 -5.40 -8.76 3.71
C ALA A 213 -4.85 -8.91 5.13
N ARG A 214 -3.57 -8.63 5.34
CA ARG A 214 -3.02 -8.50 6.68
C ARG A 214 -3.50 -7.20 7.32
N GLU A 215 -3.36 -6.08 6.61
CA GLU A 215 -3.74 -4.77 7.12
C GLU A 215 -4.68 -4.04 6.15
N LEU A 216 -5.75 -3.46 6.69
CA LEU A 216 -6.68 -2.58 5.97
C LEU A 216 -6.80 -1.25 6.69
N THR A 217 -6.51 -0.17 5.98
CA THR A 217 -6.79 1.20 6.43
C THR A 217 -7.83 1.83 5.53
N ILE A 218 -8.93 2.31 6.12
CA ILE A 218 -9.98 3.06 5.43
C ILE A 218 -10.01 4.47 6.03
N GLU A 219 -9.78 5.48 5.19
CA GLU A 219 -9.95 6.88 5.53
C GLU A 219 -11.25 7.42 4.95
N PHE A 220 -11.88 8.37 5.64
CA PHE A 220 -13.24 8.84 5.39
C PHE A 220 -14.25 7.70 5.49
N SER A 221 -14.08 6.83 6.48
CA SER A 221 -14.83 5.58 6.68
C SER A 221 -16.27 5.80 7.20
N ASN A 222 -16.90 6.91 6.84
CA ASN A 222 -18.22 7.37 7.29
C ASN A 222 -19.39 6.46 6.90
N TRP A 223 -19.16 5.52 6.00
CA TRP A 223 -20.09 4.54 5.47
C TRP A 223 -19.89 3.13 6.08
N ILE A 224 -18.84 2.95 6.90
CA ILE A 224 -18.57 1.69 7.58
C ILE A 224 -19.54 1.54 8.75
N THR A 225 -20.32 0.46 8.71
CA THR A 225 -21.29 0.08 9.75
C THR A 225 -20.70 -0.96 10.70
N PHE A 226 -21.37 -1.21 11.83
CA PHE A 226 -21.06 -2.34 12.71
C PHE A 226 -20.96 -3.68 11.95
N ASN A 227 -21.91 -3.97 11.06
CA ASN A 227 -21.90 -5.21 10.26
C ASN A 227 -20.66 -5.31 9.37
N ASN A 228 -20.16 -4.18 8.84
CA ASN A 228 -18.93 -4.18 8.07
C ASN A 228 -17.70 -4.49 8.95
N ILE A 229 -17.66 -3.98 10.19
CA ILE A 229 -16.57 -4.29 11.13
C ILE A 229 -16.58 -5.78 11.48
N VAL A 230 -17.76 -6.35 11.74
CA VAL A 230 -17.93 -7.79 11.98
C VAL A 230 -17.42 -8.61 10.79
N GLN A 231 -17.87 -8.29 9.58
CA GLN A 231 -17.40 -8.96 8.37
C GLN A 231 -15.88 -8.87 8.19
N LEU A 232 -15.31 -7.69 8.37
CA LEU A 232 -13.87 -7.46 8.24
C LEU A 232 -13.07 -8.21 9.32
N SER A 233 -13.68 -8.51 10.47
CA SER A 233 -13.00 -9.21 11.57
C SER A 233 -12.54 -10.62 11.21
N ASP A 234 -13.17 -11.25 10.22
CA ASP A 234 -12.75 -12.55 9.69
C ASP A 234 -11.79 -12.43 8.49
N GLN A 235 -11.65 -11.23 7.91
CA GLN A 235 -10.94 -11.02 6.65
C GLN A 235 -9.58 -10.34 6.80
N VAL A 236 -9.39 -9.53 7.84
CA VAL A 236 -8.15 -8.77 8.07
C VAL A 236 -7.57 -9.00 9.46
N GLU A 237 -6.25 -8.94 9.59
CA GLU A 237 -5.58 -9.03 10.90
C GLU A 237 -5.60 -7.67 11.62
N SER A 238 -5.39 -6.57 10.88
CA SER A 238 -5.41 -5.21 11.42
C SER A 238 -6.34 -4.31 10.62
N LEU A 239 -7.32 -3.70 11.30
CA LEU A 239 -8.24 -2.72 10.73
C LEU A 239 -8.01 -1.33 11.33
N SER A 240 -7.83 -0.31 10.47
CA SER A 240 -7.77 1.09 10.86
C SER A 240 -8.86 1.92 10.16
N LEU A 241 -9.75 2.53 10.94
CA LEU A 241 -10.86 3.36 10.47
C LEU A 241 -10.64 4.82 10.85
N ARG A 242 -10.26 5.65 9.87
CA ARG A 242 -9.95 7.08 10.06
C ARG A 242 -11.08 7.96 9.56
N GLU A 243 -11.27 9.08 10.26
CA GLU A 243 -12.36 10.03 10.01
C GLU A 243 -13.72 9.30 9.91
N THR A 244 -14.03 8.55 10.96
CA THR A 244 -15.24 7.72 11.04
C THR A 244 -16.37 8.44 11.77
N TYR A 245 -17.61 8.14 11.38
CA TYR A 245 -18.81 8.41 12.19
C TYR A 245 -19.16 7.25 13.12
N SER A 246 -18.33 6.20 13.20
CA SER A 246 -18.53 5.11 14.17
C SER A 246 -18.80 5.72 15.55
N THR A 247 -19.96 5.42 16.08
CA THR A 247 -20.36 5.88 17.40
C THR A 247 -19.70 5.02 18.47
N HIS A 248 -19.62 5.51 19.70
CA HIS A 248 -19.26 4.66 20.85
C HIS A 248 -20.21 3.44 20.93
N GLN A 249 -21.45 3.56 20.45
CA GLN A 249 -22.42 2.47 20.40
C GLN A 249 -22.01 1.38 19.39
N ASP A 250 -21.55 1.75 18.20
CA ASP A 250 -21.06 0.77 17.21
C ASP A 250 -19.85 -0.01 17.74
N LEU A 251 -18.93 0.69 18.41
CA LEU A 251 -17.76 0.08 19.04
C LEU A 251 -18.16 -0.81 20.23
N ASN A 252 -19.07 -0.36 21.11
CA ASN A 252 -19.62 -1.17 22.20
C ASN A 252 -20.31 -2.44 21.67
N ASN A 253 -21.08 -2.33 20.58
CA ASN A 253 -21.73 -3.46 19.93
C ASN A 253 -20.69 -4.44 19.39
N PHE A 254 -19.58 -3.96 18.81
CA PHE A 254 -18.46 -4.82 18.39
C PHE A 254 -17.80 -5.54 19.57
N LEU A 255 -17.55 -4.85 20.67
CA LEU A 255 -17.00 -5.50 21.87
C LEU A 255 -17.93 -6.58 22.42
N LYS A 256 -19.23 -6.31 22.50
CA LYS A 256 -20.26 -7.30 22.91
C LYS A 256 -20.33 -8.48 21.96
N TYR A 257 -20.31 -8.21 20.66
CA TYR A 257 -20.24 -9.25 19.63
C TYR A 257 -19.02 -10.15 19.85
N TRP A 258 -17.82 -9.56 19.97
CA TRP A 258 -16.58 -10.31 20.18
C TRP A 258 -16.60 -11.16 21.46
N LEU A 259 -17.18 -10.62 22.56
CA LEU A 259 -17.37 -11.36 23.81
C LEU A 259 -18.38 -12.51 23.69
N SER A 260 -19.36 -12.40 22.79
CA SER A 260 -20.43 -13.39 22.64
C SER A 260 -20.06 -14.56 21.73
N ILE A 261 -19.15 -14.36 20.78
CA ILE A 261 -18.72 -15.42 19.87
C ILE A 261 -17.78 -16.40 20.57
N ARG A 262 -17.88 -17.68 20.25
CA ARG A 262 -16.98 -18.73 20.78
C ARG A 262 -15.91 -19.15 19.77
N THR A 263 -15.79 -18.42 18.67
CA THR A 263 -14.85 -18.69 17.59
C THR A 263 -13.71 -17.69 17.60
N THR A 264 -12.57 -18.11 17.05
CA THR A 264 -11.46 -17.21 16.74
C THR A 264 -11.81 -16.38 15.52
N ILE A 265 -11.56 -15.08 15.58
CA ILE A 265 -11.59 -14.19 14.43
C ILE A 265 -10.15 -13.95 13.95
N LYS A 266 -9.98 -13.53 12.70
CA LYS A 266 -8.66 -13.23 12.14
C LYS A 266 -8.07 -11.92 12.69
N MET A 267 -8.92 -10.95 12.97
CA MET A 267 -8.51 -9.64 13.45
C MET A 267 -7.87 -9.72 14.83
N CYS A 268 -6.65 -9.21 14.93
CA CYS A 268 -5.93 -9.02 16.18
C CYS A 268 -5.81 -7.54 16.58
N HIS A 269 -6.10 -6.62 15.67
CA HIS A 269 -5.99 -5.19 15.93
C HIS A 269 -7.11 -4.39 15.25
N LEU A 270 -7.80 -3.55 16.03
CA LEU A 270 -8.79 -2.58 15.54
C LEU A 270 -8.44 -1.21 16.08
N VAL A 271 -8.32 -0.22 15.20
CA VAL A 271 -8.18 1.19 15.58
C VAL A 271 -9.24 2.01 14.87
N ALA A 272 -9.99 2.80 15.63
CA ALA A 272 -10.98 3.73 15.11
C ALA A 272 -10.73 5.13 15.65
N TYR A 273 -11.03 6.15 14.85
CA TYR A 273 -10.92 7.56 15.23
C TYR A 273 -12.31 8.22 15.30
N PRO A 274 -13.18 7.81 16.25
CA PRO A 274 -14.50 8.38 16.42
C PRO A 274 -14.39 9.86 16.84
N LYS A 275 -15.29 10.71 16.35
CA LYS A 275 -15.26 12.15 16.64
C LYS A 275 -15.38 12.46 18.14
N ASP A 276 -16.33 11.80 18.78
CA ASP A 276 -16.69 11.98 20.18
C ASP A 276 -16.82 10.60 20.86
N LEU A 277 -15.72 10.13 21.47
CA LEU A 277 -15.69 8.86 22.20
C LEU A 277 -16.07 9.07 23.66
N ASN A 278 -17.17 8.47 24.08
CA ASN A 278 -17.53 8.36 25.49
C ASN A 278 -17.07 7.00 26.01
N VAL A 279 -16.09 7.00 26.93
CA VAL A 279 -15.49 5.78 27.47
C VAL A 279 -16.47 5.02 28.38
N ASP A 280 -17.37 5.71 29.08
CA ASP A 280 -18.32 5.06 29.97
C ASP A 280 -19.38 4.30 29.17
N GLU A 281 -19.92 4.93 28.12
CA GLU A 281 -20.86 4.30 27.19
C GLU A 281 -20.19 3.17 26.39
N LEU A 282 -18.92 3.33 26.00
CA LEU A 282 -18.15 2.29 25.31
C LEU A 282 -18.14 0.95 26.08
N PHE A 283 -18.09 1.00 27.42
CA PHE A 283 -18.06 -0.19 28.27
C PHE A 283 -19.40 -0.53 28.92
N GLN A 284 -20.50 0.10 28.51
CA GLN A 284 -21.81 -0.17 29.08
C GLN A 284 -22.20 -1.64 28.90
N GLY A 285 -22.40 -2.35 30.01
CA GLY A 285 -22.72 -3.78 30.04
C GLY A 285 -21.53 -4.70 29.74
N ILE A 286 -20.29 -4.21 29.85
CA ILE A 286 -19.06 -4.99 29.65
C ILE A 286 -18.24 -4.95 30.93
N ALA A 287 -17.93 -6.12 31.48
CA ALA A 287 -16.97 -6.25 32.58
C ALA A 287 -15.56 -5.93 32.06
N LYS A 288 -14.84 -5.07 32.77
CA LYS A 288 -13.49 -4.62 32.41
C LYS A 288 -12.57 -4.62 33.62
N VAL A 289 -11.31 -4.97 33.41
CA VAL A 289 -10.28 -5.01 34.46
C VAL A 289 -9.24 -3.93 34.15
N PRO A 290 -8.95 -2.99 35.07
CA PRO A 290 -7.82 -2.09 34.92
C PRO A 290 -6.50 -2.87 34.82
N ARG A 291 -5.64 -2.48 33.89
CA ARG A 291 -4.33 -3.08 33.62
C ARG A 291 -3.28 -2.31 34.40
N GLU A 292 -2.56 -3.01 35.29
CA GLU A 292 -1.65 -2.38 36.25
C GLU A 292 -0.27 -1.99 35.69
N ASN A 293 0.02 -2.26 34.41
CA ASN A 293 1.22 -1.76 33.73
C ASN A 293 0.94 -1.52 32.24
N PRO A 294 0.72 -0.27 31.82
CA PRO A 294 0.43 0.06 30.42
C PRO A 294 1.69 0.11 29.53
N GLU A 295 2.89 0.01 30.11
CA GLU A 295 4.18 0.16 29.41
C GLU A 295 4.61 -1.05 28.57
N SER A 296 3.68 -1.90 28.13
CA SER A 296 3.97 -2.76 26.98
C SER A 296 3.79 -1.93 25.72
N SER A 297 4.89 -1.44 25.15
CA SER A 297 4.92 -0.74 23.87
C SER A 297 4.36 -1.64 22.76
N ILE A 298 3.07 -1.51 22.45
CA ILE A 298 2.51 -1.94 21.18
C ILE A 298 2.96 -0.88 20.16
N VAL A 299 4.21 -1.02 19.72
CA VAL A 299 5.02 -0.44 18.63
C VAL A 299 4.71 0.97 18.06
N ILE A 300 3.53 1.57 18.16
CA ILE A 300 3.19 2.82 17.45
C ILE A 300 2.41 3.85 18.31
N ILE A 301 1.84 3.50 19.47
CA ILE A 301 1.04 4.44 20.27
C ILE A 301 1.37 4.30 21.75
N THR A 302 1.75 5.41 22.40
CA THR A 302 1.81 5.48 23.87
C THR A 302 0.39 5.37 24.42
N VAL A 303 0.06 4.20 24.94
CA VAL A 303 -1.31 3.85 25.32
C VAL A 303 -1.65 4.45 26.69
N GLN A 304 -2.47 5.50 26.72
CA GLN A 304 -3.13 5.96 27.96
C GLN A 304 -4.60 5.51 27.93
N GLY A 305 -4.92 4.43 28.63
CA GLY A 305 -6.22 3.71 28.65
C GLY A 305 -5.98 2.18 28.74
N HIS A 306 -6.54 1.52 29.75
CA HIS A 306 -5.90 0.35 30.39
C HIS A 306 -6.86 -0.81 30.67
N PHE A 307 -7.87 -1.06 29.84
CA PHE A 307 -8.87 -2.06 30.20
C PHE A 307 -8.63 -3.37 29.47
N ASP A 308 -8.46 -4.44 30.23
CA ASP A 308 -8.53 -5.78 29.71
C ASP A 308 -9.99 -6.28 29.81
N ILE A 309 -10.47 -6.87 28.72
CA ILE A 309 -11.73 -7.61 28.67
C ILE A 309 -11.43 -9.09 28.39
N HIS A 310 -12.23 -9.96 28.99
CA HIS A 310 -12.03 -11.41 28.92
C HIS A 310 -13.28 -12.05 28.36
N ARG A 311 -13.07 -12.93 27.39
CA ARG A 311 -14.12 -13.79 26.83
C ARG A 311 -14.19 -15.08 27.65
N GLU A 312 -15.34 -15.73 27.64
CA GLU A 312 -15.58 -16.95 28.43
C GLU A 312 -14.62 -18.10 28.11
N ASP A 313 -14.08 -18.14 26.89
CA ASP A 313 -13.13 -19.15 26.44
C ASP A 313 -11.67 -18.84 26.82
N GLY A 314 -11.44 -17.79 27.62
CA GLY A 314 -10.11 -17.35 28.05
C GLY A 314 -9.42 -16.40 27.07
N ALA A 315 -10.01 -16.09 25.90
CA ALA A 315 -9.45 -15.09 25.02
C ALA A 315 -9.46 -13.71 25.68
N LYS A 316 -8.40 -12.95 25.47
CA LYS A 316 -8.16 -11.66 26.11
C LYS A 316 -8.01 -10.57 25.06
N ALA A 317 -8.61 -9.40 25.31
CA ALA A 317 -8.36 -8.21 24.52
C ALA A 317 -8.05 -7.01 25.43
N THR A 318 -7.12 -6.16 24.97
CA THR A 318 -6.79 -4.89 25.61
C THR A 318 -7.41 -3.75 24.82
N ILE A 319 -8.19 -2.93 25.52
CA ILE A 319 -8.87 -1.79 24.97
C ILE A 319 -8.19 -0.52 25.46
N PHE A 320 -7.92 0.39 24.52
CA PHE A 320 -7.38 1.69 24.80
C PHE A 320 -8.19 2.81 24.16
N ALA A 321 -8.26 3.92 24.87
CA ALA A 321 -8.91 5.15 24.41
C ALA A 321 -7.96 6.29 24.76
N ALA A 322 -7.07 6.64 23.83
CA ALA A 322 -6.04 7.63 24.13
C ALA A 322 -6.67 9.02 24.29
N ARG A 323 -6.26 9.79 25.30
CA ARG A 323 -6.67 11.20 25.42
C ARG A 323 -6.19 11.97 24.17
N ARG A 324 -6.98 12.95 23.73
CA ARG A 324 -6.65 13.81 22.58
C ARG A 324 -5.23 14.36 22.72
N TYR A 325 -4.31 13.89 21.89
CA TYR A 325 -3.07 14.61 21.59
C TYR A 325 -3.37 15.46 20.34
N TYR A 326 -3.37 16.78 20.48
CA TYR A 326 -3.64 17.77 19.43
C TYR A 326 -5.10 17.82 18.91
N ARG A 327 -5.33 18.51 17.77
CA ARG A 327 -6.64 18.73 17.13
C ARG A 327 -7.30 17.46 16.55
N SER A 328 -6.73 16.28 16.80
CA SER A 328 -7.26 15.01 16.29
C SER A 328 -8.15 14.33 17.34
N PRO A 329 -9.21 13.60 16.92
CA PRO A 329 -10.02 12.82 17.84
C PRO A 329 -9.19 11.76 18.56
N ALA A 330 -9.58 11.46 19.80
CA ALA A 330 -9.03 10.39 20.61
C ALA A 330 -9.22 9.05 19.89
N PRO A 331 -8.15 8.29 19.56
CA PRO A 331 -8.32 6.98 18.97
C PRO A 331 -8.88 6.00 20.00
N PHE A 332 -9.88 5.24 19.58
CA PHE A 332 -10.21 3.94 20.16
C PHE A 332 -9.28 2.90 19.55
N GLY A 333 -8.79 1.98 20.37
CA GLY A 333 -8.08 0.81 19.90
C GLY A 333 -8.39 -0.43 20.71
N MET A 334 -8.32 -1.57 20.03
CA MET A 334 -8.50 -2.91 20.59
C MET A 334 -7.39 -3.79 20.04
N TYR A 335 -6.72 -4.51 20.94
CA TYR A 335 -5.72 -5.51 20.61
C TYR A 335 -6.13 -6.85 21.21
N ILE A 336 -6.31 -7.87 20.37
CA ILE A 336 -6.67 -9.23 20.79
C ILE A 336 -5.37 -10.04 20.93
N TRP A 337 -5.16 -10.59 22.12
CA TRP A 337 -3.98 -11.39 22.40
C TRP A 337 -4.14 -12.79 21.80
N PRO A 338 -3.09 -13.36 21.19
CA PRO A 338 -3.09 -14.76 20.81
C PRO A 338 -3.32 -15.63 22.05
N SER A 339 -4.07 -16.72 21.91
CA SER A 339 -4.28 -17.65 23.02
C SER A 339 -2.94 -18.25 23.46
N GLU A 340 -2.74 -18.44 24.76
CA GLU A 340 -1.48 -18.95 25.32
C GLU A 340 -1.06 -20.31 24.72
N SER A 341 -2.00 -21.06 24.14
CA SER A 341 -1.75 -22.31 23.40
C SER A 341 -1.00 -22.16 22.06
N THR A 342 -0.83 -20.94 21.54
CA THR A 342 -0.19 -20.67 20.23
C THR A 342 1.23 -20.10 20.34
N GLN A 343 1.79 -20.01 21.55
CA GLN A 343 3.15 -19.49 21.80
C GLN A 343 4.23 -20.58 21.97
N ASN A 344 3.94 -21.84 21.65
CA ASN A 344 4.90 -22.95 21.66
C ASN A 344 5.49 -23.26 20.28
#